data_AF-A0A188QR31-F1
#
_entry.id   AF-A0A188QR31-F1
#
_cell.length_a   1.000
_cell.length_b   1.000
_cell.length_c   1.000
_cell.angle_alpha   90.00
_cell.angle_beta   90.00
_cell.angle_gamma   90.00
#
_symmetry.space_group_name_H-M   'P 1'
#
loop_
_entity.id
_entity.type
_entity.pdbx_description
1 polymer ?
#
loop_
_entity_poly.entity_id
_entity_poly.type
_entity_poly.pdbx_seq_one_letter_code
_entity_poly.pdbx_strand_id
1 'polypeptide(L)'
;IISQNDKKEKANNNNSNGLPKGFCHAVQRSFIDYKNMILGTSVNIYEYIGKLQEDIKKLIEKGTPQQNGKTVGSADKVNDWWKGIEGEMWGAVKCGITKINKKTNKGTFSIDECGVSPPT
;
A
#
# COMPACT_ATOMS: atom_id res chain seq x y z
N ILE A 1 -14.29 53.47 -0.53
CA ILE A 1 -14.41 52.17 0.17
C ILE A 1 -14.63 51.12 -0.90
N ILE A 2 -13.56 50.49 -1.38
CA ILE A 2 -13.66 49.41 -2.37
C ILE A 2 -13.90 48.13 -1.59
N SER A 3 -15.10 47.56 -1.78
CA SER A 3 -15.59 46.34 -1.14
C SER A 3 -14.68 45.17 -1.50
N GLN A 4 -13.99 44.60 -0.50
CA GLN A 4 -13.31 43.31 -0.61
C GLN A 4 -14.36 42.20 -0.68
N ASN A 5 -14.90 41.95 -1.86
CA ASN A 5 -15.57 40.70 -2.19
C ASN A 5 -14.55 39.72 -2.79
N ASP A 6 -13.49 39.41 -2.04
CA ASP A 6 -12.66 38.25 -2.31
C ASP A 6 -13.44 37.01 -1.85
N LYS A 7 -14.40 36.58 -2.69
CA LYS A 7 -14.81 35.17 -2.70
C LYS A 7 -13.56 34.38 -3.08
N LYS A 8 -12.77 33.98 -2.07
CA LYS A 8 -11.79 32.90 -2.18
C LYS A 8 -12.53 31.67 -2.68
N GLU A 9 -12.52 31.49 -3.99
CA GLU A 9 -12.75 30.21 -4.63
C GLU A 9 -11.79 29.24 -3.95
N LYS A 10 -12.33 28.38 -3.08
CA LYS A 10 -11.55 27.27 -2.54
C LYS A 10 -11.23 26.40 -3.74
N ALA A 11 -10.03 26.55 -4.29
CA ALA A 11 -9.50 25.65 -5.30
C ALA A 11 -9.73 24.23 -4.77
N ASN A 12 -10.62 23.49 -5.43
CA ASN A 12 -11.08 22.21 -4.93
C ASN A 12 -9.88 21.25 -5.02
N ASN A 13 -9.19 21.08 -3.90
CA ASN A 13 -7.94 20.34 -3.73
C ASN A 13 -8.15 18.82 -3.67
N ASN A 14 -9.31 18.37 -4.16
CA ASN A 14 -9.71 16.97 -4.21
C ASN A 14 -9.72 16.48 -5.67
N ASN A 15 -9.47 15.19 -5.88
CA ASN A 15 -9.63 14.55 -7.18
C ASN A 15 -11.11 14.34 -7.53
N SER A 16 -11.39 13.76 -8.71
CA SER A 16 -12.73 13.41 -9.16
C SER A 16 -13.50 12.51 -8.19
N ASN A 17 -12.76 11.77 -7.34
CA ASN A 17 -13.28 10.86 -6.33
C ASN A 17 -13.27 11.51 -4.94
N GLY A 18 -13.27 12.84 -4.83
CA GLY A 18 -13.38 13.58 -3.57
C GLY A 18 -12.26 13.36 -2.55
N LEU A 19 -11.21 12.61 -2.92
CA LEU A 19 -10.01 12.36 -2.13
C LEU A 19 -9.01 13.50 -2.34
N PRO A 20 -8.18 13.84 -1.33
CA PRO A 20 -7.14 14.84 -1.51
C PRO A 20 -6.24 14.53 -2.71
N LYS A 21 -5.89 15.54 -3.50
CA LYS A 21 -4.98 15.40 -4.64
C LYS A 21 -3.67 14.74 -4.17
N GLY A 22 -3.25 13.68 -4.86
CA GLY A 22 -2.03 12.92 -4.54
C GLY A 22 -2.20 11.82 -3.50
N PHE A 23 -3.37 11.68 -2.86
CA PHE A 23 -3.64 10.62 -1.89
C PHE A 23 -3.36 9.23 -2.46
N CYS A 24 -3.92 8.89 -3.63
CA CYS A 24 -3.73 7.57 -4.23
C CYS A 24 -2.28 7.29 -4.62
N HIS A 25 -1.54 8.29 -5.10
CA HIS A 25 -0.12 8.12 -5.39
C HIS A 25 0.69 7.87 -4.12
N ALA A 26 0.35 8.53 -3.00
CA ALA A 26 0.99 8.27 -1.73
C ALA A 26 0.71 6.83 -1.24
N VAL A 27 -0.55 6.39 -1.31
CA VAL A 27 -0.96 5.02 -0.95
C VAL A 27 -0.23 3.97 -1.79
N GLN A 28 -0.19 4.14 -3.10
CA GLN A 28 0.49 3.21 -4.02
C GLN A 28 2.00 3.14 -3.73
N ARG A 29 2.65 4.28 -3.50
CA ARG A 29 4.09 4.32 -3.14
C ARG A 29 4.35 3.62 -1.81
N SER A 30 3.56 3.90 -0.78
CA SER A 30 3.70 3.22 0.51
C SER A 30 3.48 1.71 0.40
N PHE A 31 2.53 1.26 -0.44
CA PHE A 31 2.35 -0.17 -0.69
C PHE A 31 3.59 -0.82 -1.32
N ILE A 32 4.22 -0.15 -2.29
CA ILE A 32 5.47 -0.60 -2.90
C ILE A 32 6.62 -0.61 -1.87
N ASP A 33 6.68 0.38 -0.97
CA ASP A 33 7.68 0.40 0.09
C ASP A 33 7.54 -0.81 1.03
N TYR A 34 6.31 -1.16 1.44
CA TYR A 34 6.05 -2.36 2.24
C TYR A 34 6.43 -3.64 1.49
N LYS A 35 6.05 -3.75 0.20
CA LYS A 35 6.44 -4.87 -0.67
C LYS A 35 7.95 -5.03 -0.69
N ASN A 36 8.68 -3.97 -1.00
CA ASN A 36 10.14 -4.01 -1.10
C ASN A 36 10.81 -4.28 0.25
N MET A 37 10.24 -3.78 1.35
CA MET A 37 10.71 -4.08 2.71
C MET A 37 10.59 -5.57 3.03
N ILE A 38 9.47 -6.20 2.68
CA ILE A 38 9.21 -7.63 2.92
C ILE A 38 10.07 -8.51 2.00
N LEU A 39 10.19 -8.16 0.72
CA LEU A 39 10.95 -8.92 -0.27
C LEU A 39 12.47 -8.79 -0.11
N GLY A 40 12.95 -7.90 0.76
CA GLY A 40 14.38 -7.65 0.92
C GLY A 40 14.99 -6.80 -0.20
N THR A 41 14.16 -6.21 -1.07
CA THR A 41 14.59 -5.38 -2.21
C THR A 41 14.56 -3.88 -1.90
N SER A 42 14.18 -3.49 -0.67
CA SER A 42 14.18 -2.09 -0.27
C SER A 42 15.59 -1.51 -0.37
N VAL A 43 15.72 -0.34 -0.98
CA VAL A 43 16.99 0.40 -1.15
C VAL A 43 17.54 0.92 0.18
N ASN A 44 16.95 0.53 1.31
CA ASN A 44 17.16 1.20 2.58
C ASN A 44 18.31 0.57 3.38
N ILE A 45 19.35 1.36 3.59
CA ILE A 45 20.65 1.02 4.18
C ILE A 45 20.66 1.02 5.72
N TYR A 46 19.51 1.17 6.36
CA TYR A 46 19.47 1.20 7.82
C TYR A 46 19.63 -0.20 8.42
N GLU A 47 20.59 -0.35 9.34
CA GLU A 47 20.94 -1.62 9.98
C GLU A 47 19.74 -2.33 10.64
N TYR A 48 18.77 -1.57 11.16
CA TYR A 48 17.56 -2.12 11.77
C TYR A 48 16.58 -2.74 10.76
N ILE A 49 16.56 -2.25 9.52
CA ILE A 49 15.72 -2.82 8.45
C ILE A 49 16.30 -4.14 7.98
N GLY A 50 17.63 -4.27 7.93
CA GLY A 50 18.30 -5.52 7.60
C GLY A 50 17.93 -6.66 8.56
N LYS A 51 17.93 -6.38 9.88
CA LYS A 51 17.50 -7.35 10.90
C LYS A 51 16.03 -7.76 10.73
N LEU A 52 15.15 -6.79 10.46
CA LEU A 52 13.73 -7.04 10.20
C LEU A 52 13.54 -7.95 8.98
N GLN A 53 14.28 -7.72 7.91
CA GLN A 53 14.24 -8.54 6.69
C GLN A 53 14.65 -9.98 6.95
N GLU A 54 15.74 -10.19 7.71
CA GLU A 54 16.17 -11.53 8.10
C GLU A 54 15.12 -12.26 8.95
N ASP A 55 14.47 -11.56 9.88
CA ASP A 55 13.45 -12.14 10.74
C ASP A 55 12.18 -12.50 9.95
N ILE A 56 11.74 -11.63 9.04
CA ILE A 56 10.63 -11.91 8.10
C ILE A 56 10.95 -13.15 7.28
N LYS A 57 12.16 -13.23 6.73
CA LYS A 57 12.64 -14.36 5.95
C LYS A 57 12.60 -15.67 6.75
N LYS A 58 13.14 -15.68 7.97
CA LYS A 58 13.11 -16.86 8.87
C LYS A 58 11.68 -17.26 9.24
N LEU A 59 10.78 -16.29 9.44
CA LEU A 59 9.39 -16.56 9.76
C LEU A 59 8.67 -17.23 8.59
N ILE A 60 8.83 -16.68 7.38
CA ILE A 60 8.23 -17.23 6.15
C ILE A 60 8.78 -18.64 5.89
N GLU A 61 10.09 -18.84 6.02
CA GLU A 61 10.72 -20.16 5.84
C GLU A 61 10.21 -21.22 6.81
N LYS A 62 9.91 -20.84 8.07
CA LYS A 62 9.34 -21.75 9.07
C LYS A 62 7.84 -21.99 8.88
N GLY A 63 7.11 -20.96 8.47
CA GLY A 63 5.65 -20.98 8.37
C GLY A 63 5.11 -21.51 7.04
N THR A 64 5.91 -21.47 5.97
CA THR A 64 5.54 -22.10 4.70
C THR A 64 5.98 -23.56 4.69
N PRO A 65 5.05 -24.54 4.58
CA PRO A 65 5.43 -25.95 4.53
C PRO A 65 6.37 -26.18 3.34
N GLN A 66 7.44 -26.94 3.59
CA GLN A 66 8.50 -27.22 2.63
C GLN A 66 7.89 -27.92 1.40
N GLN A 67 7.66 -27.16 0.32
CA GLN A 67 7.14 -27.74 -0.91
C GLN A 67 8.19 -28.69 -1.51
N ASN A 68 7.94 -30.00 -1.37
CA ASN A 68 8.44 -31.07 -2.24
C ASN A 68 9.94 -31.07 -2.57
N GLY A 69 10.81 -31.18 -1.55
CA GLY A 69 12.18 -31.68 -1.71
C GLY A 69 13.14 -30.86 -2.60
N LYS A 70 12.72 -29.71 -3.13
CA LYS A 70 13.61 -28.78 -3.83
C LYS A 70 14.07 -27.71 -2.86
N THR A 71 15.37 -27.69 -2.60
CA THR A 71 16.06 -26.57 -1.95
C THR A 71 16.09 -25.39 -2.92
N VAL A 72 14.97 -24.71 -3.08
CA VAL A 72 14.89 -23.43 -3.79
C VAL A 72 15.26 -22.34 -2.78
N GLY A 73 16.24 -21.50 -3.13
CA GLY A 73 16.85 -20.53 -2.24
C GLY A 73 15.83 -19.58 -1.60
N SER A 74 16.13 -19.13 -0.39
CA SER A 74 15.22 -18.36 0.48
C SER A 74 14.45 -17.20 -0.15
N ALA A 75 15.01 -16.54 -1.17
CA ALA A 75 14.41 -15.36 -1.77
C ALA A 75 13.16 -15.72 -2.59
N ASP A 76 13.15 -16.89 -3.23
CA ASP A 76 12.04 -17.34 -4.07
C ASP A 76 10.80 -17.65 -3.22
N LYS A 77 10.99 -18.19 -2.00
CA LYS A 77 9.90 -18.44 -1.05
C LYS A 77 9.22 -17.17 -0.56
N VAL A 78 9.98 -16.12 -0.29
CA VAL A 78 9.43 -14.83 0.18
C VAL A 78 8.66 -14.14 -0.95
N ASN A 79 9.18 -14.20 -2.18
CA ASN A 79 8.48 -13.71 -3.37
C ASN A 79 7.16 -14.46 -3.63
N ASP A 80 7.17 -15.79 -3.57
CA ASP A 80 5.97 -16.60 -3.80
C ASP A 80 4.95 -16.42 -2.68
N TRP A 81 5.40 -16.33 -1.43
CA TRP A 81 4.55 -15.99 -0.31
C TRP A 81 3.88 -14.63 -0.50
N TRP A 82 4.64 -13.59 -0.87
CA TRP A 82 4.09 -12.27 -1.14
C TRP A 82 3.05 -12.30 -2.26
N LYS A 83 3.33 -12.95 -3.40
CA LYS A 83 2.37 -13.11 -4.50
C LYS A 83 1.06 -13.76 -4.05
N GLY A 84 1.13 -14.71 -3.10
CA GLY A 84 -0.05 -15.35 -2.53
C GLY A 84 -0.94 -14.42 -1.70
N ILE A 85 -0.35 -13.41 -1.04
CA ILE A 85 -1.07 -12.50 -0.14
C ILE A 85 -1.24 -11.07 -0.68
N GLU A 86 -0.62 -10.72 -1.80
CA GLU A 86 -0.57 -9.36 -2.37
C GLU A 86 -1.98 -8.79 -2.61
N GLY A 87 -2.92 -9.64 -3.07
CA GLY A 87 -4.33 -9.29 -3.24
C GLY A 87 -5.05 -9.00 -1.91
N GLU A 88 -4.78 -9.77 -0.87
CA GLU A 88 -5.34 -9.56 0.47
C GLU A 88 -4.81 -8.26 1.11
N MET A 89 -3.51 -8.00 0.93
CA MET A 89 -2.87 -6.77 1.39
C MET A 89 -3.45 -5.54 0.67
N TRP A 90 -3.72 -5.64 -0.64
CA TRP A 90 -4.44 -4.58 -1.35
C TRP A 90 -5.90 -4.46 -0.88
N GLY A 91 -6.54 -5.57 -0.51
CA GLY A 91 -7.85 -5.57 0.17
C GLY A 91 -7.85 -4.74 1.46
N ALA A 92 -6.77 -4.77 2.24
CA ALA A 92 -6.62 -3.94 3.43
C ALA A 92 -6.56 -2.44 3.09
N VAL A 93 -5.86 -2.06 2.00
CA VAL A 93 -5.84 -0.67 1.49
C VAL A 93 -7.26 -0.22 1.13
N LYS A 94 -7.97 -1.03 0.34
CA LYS A 94 -9.36 -0.77 -0.07
C LYS A 94 -10.31 -0.64 1.13
N CYS A 95 -10.14 -1.49 2.14
CA CYS A 95 -10.87 -1.40 3.41
C CYS A 95 -10.59 -0.07 4.14
N GLY A 96 -9.33 0.37 4.18
CA GLY A 96 -8.92 1.66 4.76
C GLY A 96 -9.60 2.84 4.07
N ILE A 97 -9.58 2.86 2.73
CA ILE A 97 -10.22 3.92 1.92
C ILE A 97 -11.74 3.95 2.19
N THR A 98 -12.38 2.77 2.19
CA THR A 98 -13.81 2.63 2.49
C THR A 98 -14.19 3.23 3.86
N LYS A 99 -13.34 3.07 4.88
CA LYS A 99 -13.57 3.66 6.22
C LYS A 99 -13.47 5.19 6.21
N ILE A 100 -12.60 5.77 5.40
CA ILE A 100 -12.48 7.23 5.23
C ILE A 100 -13.75 7.79 4.58
N ASN A 101 -14.31 7.06 3.61
CA ASN A 101 -15.54 7.44 2.92
C ASN A 101 -16.73 7.51 3.90
N LYS A 102 -16.89 6.51 4.77
CA LYS A 102 -17.96 6.49 5.80
C LYS A 102 -17.90 7.69 6.76
N LYS A 103 -16.72 8.28 7.00
CA LYS A 103 -16.56 9.42 7.91
C LYS A 103 -16.83 10.77 7.26
N THR A 104 -16.67 10.88 5.94
CA THR A 104 -16.68 12.18 5.24
C THR A 104 -18.04 12.53 4.62
N ASN A 105 -19.02 11.62 4.61
CA ASN A 105 -20.35 11.80 4.00
C ASN A 105 -20.31 12.32 2.54
N LYS A 106 -19.16 12.19 1.85
CA LYS A 106 -18.96 12.64 0.48
C LYS A 106 -19.34 11.53 -0.51
N GLY A 107 -20.60 11.12 -0.55
CA GLY A 107 -21.12 10.20 -1.58
C GLY A 107 -20.51 8.77 -1.59
N THR A 108 -21.13 7.89 -2.38
CA THR A 108 -20.67 6.52 -2.64
C THR A 108 -19.48 6.55 -3.59
N PHE A 109 -18.26 6.55 -3.06
CA PHE A 109 -17.09 6.26 -3.88
C PHE A 109 -16.96 4.75 -4.11
N SER A 110 -16.54 4.38 -5.31
CA SER A 110 -16.19 3.01 -5.68
C SER A 110 -14.89 2.65 -4.98
N ILE A 111 -14.89 1.60 -4.14
CA ILE A 111 -13.79 1.05 -3.29
C ILE A 111 -12.39 0.94 -3.97
N ASP A 112 -12.34 1.19 -5.27
CA ASP A 112 -11.23 1.13 -6.19
C ASP A 112 -10.71 2.53 -6.59
N GLU A 113 -10.90 3.57 -5.76
CA GLU A 113 -10.54 4.95 -6.09
C GLU A 113 -9.04 5.14 -6.35
N CYS A 114 -8.22 4.25 -5.79
CA CYS A 114 -6.79 4.18 -6.00
C CYS A 114 -6.35 2.96 -6.84
N GLY A 115 -7.29 2.26 -7.46
CA GLY A 115 -7.08 1.10 -8.34
C GLY A 115 -7.74 -0.19 -7.81
N VAL A 116 -8.28 -0.99 -8.73
CA VAL A 116 -8.88 -2.31 -8.44
C VAL A 116 -7.84 -3.32 -7.95
N SER A 117 -6.59 -3.16 -8.42
CA SER A 117 -5.43 -4.01 -8.18
C SER A 117 -4.28 -3.19 -7.59
N PRO A 118 -3.35 -3.84 -6.87
CA PRO A 118 -2.14 -3.18 -6.39
C PRO A 118 -1.30 -2.63 -7.57
N PRO A 119 -0.48 -1.60 -7.32
CA PRO A 119 0.44 -1.09 -8.32
C PRO A 119 1.45 -2.17 -8.73
N THR A 120 1.75 -2.22 -10.03
CA THR A 120 2.67 -3.20 -10.62
C THR A 120 4.11 -2.79 -10.38
#